data_AF-A0A7R9BBP7-F1
#
_entry.id   AF-A0A7R9BBP7-F1
#
_cell.length_a   1.000
_cell.length_b   1.000
_cell.length_c   1.000
_cell.angle_alpha   90.00
_cell.angle_beta   90.00
_cell.angle_gamma   90.00
#
_symmetry.space_group_name_H-M   'P 1'
#
loop_
_entity.id
_entity.type
_entity.pdbx_description
1 polymer ?
#
loop_
_entity_poly.entity_id
_entity_poly.type
_entity_poly.pdbx_seq_one_letter_code
_entity_poly.pdbx_strand_id
1 'polypeptide(L)'
;PPPVAGPDYELFPGVGYYKLHLSPLNWDQARKVCISEGAHLVVINSEAESSVLQQMYSQYPQVKGAENQDYAHIGFHDRYTEGQYVTVL
;
A
#
# COMPACT_ATOMS: atom_id res chain seq x y z
N PRO A 1 23.69 -1.53 0.84
CA PRO A 1 22.51 -2.34 0.48
C PRO A 1 21.29 -1.87 1.29
N PRO A 2 20.12 -1.64 0.66
CA PRO A 2 18.90 -1.51 1.43
C PRO A 2 18.74 -2.74 2.33
N PRO A 3 18.14 -2.61 3.53
CA PRO A 3 17.77 -3.78 4.32
C PRO A 3 16.97 -4.72 3.42
N VAL A 4 17.34 -6.00 3.42
CA VAL A 4 16.68 -7.02 2.59
C VAL A 4 15.19 -6.97 2.90
N ALA A 5 14.38 -6.61 1.91
CA ALA A 5 12.94 -6.54 2.08
C ALA A 5 12.38 -7.94 2.39
N GLY A 6 11.22 -7.99 3.05
CA GLY A 6 10.52 -9.23 3.33
C GLY A 6 10.15 -10.00 2.05
N PRO A 7 9.67 -11.24 2.18
CA PRO A 7 9.21 -12.02 1.04
C PRO A 7 8.09 -11.29 0.29
N ASP A 8 8.10 -11.42 -1.03
CA ASP A 8 7.12 -10.85 -1.98
C ASP A 8 7.13 -9.31 -2.09
N TYR A 9 8.17 -8.65 -1.58
CA TYR A 9 8.42 -7.23 -1.89
C TYR A 9 9.16 -7.09 -3.22
N GLU A 10 8.62 -6.26 -4.10
CA GLU A 10 9.23 -5.89 -5.36
C GLU A 10 10.05 -4.61 -5.19
N LEU A 11 11.30 -4.64 -5.66
CA LEU A 11 12.17 -3.47 -5.69
C LEU A 11 11.92 -2.67 -6.97
N PHE A 12 11.56 -1.41 -6.81
CA PHE A 12 11.54 -0.42 -7.88
C PHE A 12 12.78 0.48 -7.73
N PRO A 13 13.79 0.35 -8.60
CA PRO A 13 15.05 1.08 -8.48
C PRO A 13 14.85 2.60 -8.40
N GLY A 14 15.43 3.22 -7.38
CA GLY A 14 15.31 4.67 -7.15
C GLY A 14 13.99 5.12 -6.51
N VAL A 15 13.06 4.19 -6.25
CA VAL A 15 11.75 4.48 -5.63
C VAL A 15 11.66 3.79 -4.27
N GLY A 16 11.67 2.46 -4.22
CA GLY A 16 11.53 1.72 -2.96
C GLY A 16 11.11 0.27 -3.13
N TYR A 17 10.77 -0.37 -2.01
CA TYR A 17 10.19 -1.71 -1.98
C TYR A 17 8.69 -1.63 -1.73
N TYR A 18 7.91 -2.30 -2.57
CA TYR A 18 6.44 -2.33 -2.43
C TYR A 18 5.92 -3.76 -2.50
N LYS A 19 4.76 -3.97 -1.87
CA LYS A 19 4.03 -5.23 -1.88
C LYS A 19 2.54 -4.93 -1.93
N LEU A 20 1.83 -5.59 -2.86
CA LEU A 20 0.36 -5.54 -2.91
C LEU A 20 -0.22 -6.80 -2.30
N HIS A 21 -0.97 -6.64 -1.21
CA HIS A 21 -1.75 -7.74 -0.64
C HIS A 21 -3.05 -7.92 -1.40
N LEU A 22 -3.27 -9.11 -1.97
CA LEU A 22 -4.49 -9.47 -2.70
C LEU A 22 -5.57 -10.07 -1.80
N SER A 23 -5.33 -10.15 -0.49
CA SER A 23 -6.35 -10.56 0.48
C SER A 23 -7.17 -9.33 0.86
N PRO A 24 -8.48 -9.29 0.55
CA PRO A 24 -9.33 -8.16 0.90
C PRO A 24 -9.45 -8.06 2.42
N LEU A 25 -9.08 -6.90 2.96
CA LEU A 25 -9.10 -6.58 4.37
C LEU A 25 -9.65 -5.18 4.54
N ASN A 26 -10.26 -4.87 5.69
CA ASN A 26 -10.53 -3.48 6.01
C ASN A 26 -9.22 -2.72 6.28
N TRP A 27 -9.27 -1.39 6.23
CA TRP A 27 -8.09 -0.55 6.34
C TRP A 27 -7.27 -0.80 7.62
N ASP A 28 -7.93 -1.01 8.77
CA ASP A 28 -7.24 -1.26 10.04
C ASP A 28 -6.52 -2.61 10.06
N GLN A 29 -7.14 -3.64 9.48
CA GLN A 29 -6.52 -4.95 9.29
C GLN A 29 -5.33 -4.87 8.33
N ALA A 30 -5.49 -4.19 7.19
CA ALA A 30 -4.40 -3.99 6.22
C ALA A 30 -3.22 -3.25 6.87
N ARG A 31 -3.48 -2.20 7.66
CA ARG A 31 -2.45 -1.48 8.43
C ARG A 31 -1.70 -2.39 9.40
N LYS A 32 -2.41 -3.26 10.13
CA LYS A 32 -1.78 -4.22 11.05
C LYS A 32 -0.88 -5.22 10.32
N VAL A 33 -1.30 -5.70 9.15
CA VAL A 33 -0.48 -6.60 8.32
C VAL A 33 0.82 -5.91 7.91
N CYS A 34 0.74 -4.71 7.32
CA CYS A 34 1.95 -3.98 6.93
C CYS A 34 2.90 -3.73 8.11
N ILE A 35 2.37 -3.35 9.28
CA ILE A 35 3.18 -3.16 10.50
C ILE A 35 3.84 -4.47 10.94
N SER A 36 3.12 -5.59 10.87
CA SER A 36 3.66 -6.91 11.23
C SER A 36 4.79 -7.37 10.30
N GLU A 37 4.82 -6.88 9.07
CA GLU A 37 5.88 -7.10 8.09
C GLU A 37 7.07 -6.12 8.25
N GLY A 38 7.04 -5.23 9.24
CA GLY A 38 8.06 -4.20 9.44
C GLY A 38 7.92 -3.02 8.48
N ALA A 39 6.75 -2.85 7.87
CA ALA A 39 6.43 -1.79 6.92
C ALA A 39 5.21 -0.97 7.38
N HIS A 40 4.64 -0.16 6.49
CA HIS A 40 3.40 0.57 6.70
C HIS A 40 2.58 0.59 5.40
N LEU A 41 1.29 0.93 5.49
CA LEU A 41 0.49 1.22 4.30
C LEU A 41 1.16 2.33 3.49
N VAL A 42 1.16 2.20 2.17
CA VAL A 42 1.94 3.07 1.30
C VAL A 42 1.55 4.54 1.45
N VAL A 43 2.55 5.42 1.60
CA VAL A 43 2.39 6.87 1.56
C VAL A 43 3.03 7.36 0.27
N ILE A 44 2.27 8.07 -0.55
CA ILE A 44 2.71 8.53 -1.87
C ILE A 44 3.14 9.99 -1.73
N ASN A 45 4.45 10.24 -1.81
CA ASN A 45 5.08 11.55 -1.65
C ASN A 45 5.76 12.05 -2.94
N SER A 46 5.71 11.28 -4.02
CA SER A 46 6.26 11.68 -5.32
C SER A 46 5.48 11.10 -6.51
N GLU A 47 5.61 11.75 -7.66
CA GLU A 47 5.04 11.26 -8.92
C GLU A 47 5.62 9.89 -9.31
N ALA A 48 6.91 9.65 -9.06
CA ALA A 48 7.57 8.37 -9.34
C ALA A 48 6.93 7.21 -8.55
N GLU A 49 6.63 7.43 -7.26
CA GLU A 49 5.89 6.46 -6.45
C GLU A 49 4.49 6.22 -7.00
N SER A 50 3.78 7.29 -7.37
CA SER A 50 2.44 7.18 -7.96
C SER A 50 2.44 6.34 -9.24
N SER A 51 3.41 6.56 -10.14
CA SER A 51 3.52 5.79 -11.39
C SER A 51 3.82 4.31 -11.14
N VAL A 52 4.76 4.01 -10.24
CA VAL A 52 5.12 2.63 -9.86
C VAL A 52 3.91 1.89 -9.27
N LEU A 53 3.19 2.52 -8.36
CA LEU A 53 2.05 1.90 -7.69
C LEU A 53 0.86 1.67 -8.64
N GLN A 54 0.62 2.60 -9.57
CA GLN A 54 -0.39 2.41 -10.63
C GLN A 54 -0.03 1.23 -11.54
N GLN A 55 1.24 1.11 -11.94
CA GLN A 55 1.71 -0.03 -12.72
C GLN A 55 1.53 -1.34 -11.95
N MET A 56 1.97 -1.40 -10.69
CA MET A 56 1.81 -2.59 -9.83
C MET A 56 0.34 -2.96 -9.66
N TYR A 57 -0.55 -1.99 -9.39
CA TYR A 57 -1.98 -2.22 -9.22
C TYR A 57 -2.65 -2.75 -10.50
N SER A 58 -2.26 -2.22 -11.67
CA SER A 58 -2.84 -2.62 -12.97
C SER A 58 -2.62 -4.09 -13.34
N GLN A 59 -1.65 -4.77 -12.72
CA GLN A 59 -1.40 -6.19 -12.92
C GLN A 59 -2.48 -7.08 -12.29
N TYR A 60 -3.31 -6.53 -11.39
CA TYR A 60 -4.31 -7.26 -10.62
C TYR A 60 -5.71 -6.65 -10.80
N PRO A 61 -6.29 -6.71 -12.02
CA PRO A 61 -7.59 -6.07 -12.31
C PRO A 61 -8.78 -6.75 -11.63
N GLN A 62 -8.58 -7.94 -11.03
CA GLN A 62 -9.61 -8.71 -10.35
C GLN A 62 -9.01 -9.39 -9.11
N VAL A 63 -9.42 -8.95 -7.93
CA VAL A 63 -9.05 -9.49 -6.63
C VAL A 63 -10.23 -10.30 -6.08
N LYS A 64 -10.05 -11.62 -6.00
CA LYS A 64 -11.12 -12.51 -5.54
C LYS A 64 -11.53 -12.18 -4.10
N GLY A 65 -12.82 -11.92 -3.90
CA GLY A 65 -13.41 -11.63 -2.60
C GLY A 65 -13.38 -10.16 -2.19
N ALA A 66 -12.81 -9.26 -3.01
CA ALA A 66 -12.89 -7.84 -2.76
C ALA A 66 -14.31 -7.34 -3.07
N GLU A 67 -14.89 -6.56 -2.15
CA GLU A 67 -16.19 -5.92 -2.34
C GLU A 67 -16.16 -4.84 -3.44
N ASN A 68 -14.99 -4.22 -3.62
CA ASN A 68 -14.72 -3.23 -4.63
C ASN A 68 -13.35 -3.50 -5.27
N GLN A 69 -13.28 -3.43 -6.60
CA GLN A 69 -12.10 -3.70 -7.43
C GLN A 69 -11.39 -2.40 -7.90
N ASP A 70 -11.94 -1.24 -7.54
CA ASP A 70 -11.52 0.07 -8.05
C ASP A 70 -10.48 0.75 -7.16
N TYR A 71 -10.20 0.22 -5.97
CA TYR A 71 -9.24 0.81 -5.05
C TYR A 71 -8.44 -0.22 -4.25
N ALA A 72 -7.25 0.22 -3.82
CA ALA A 72 -6.45 -0.43 -2.78
C ALA A 72 -6.36 0.49 -1.55
N HIS A 73 -6.23 -0.09 -0.36
CA HIS A 73 -5.97 0.69 0.84
C HIS A 73 -4.55 1.27 0.82
N ILE A 74 -4.45 2.57 1.07
CA ILE A 74 -3.18 3.31 1.21
C ILE A 74 -3.11 3.98 2.58
N GLY A 75 -1.96 4.58 2.89
CA GLY A 75 -1.65 5.18 4.16
C GLY A 75 -2.34 6.51 4.46
N PHE A 76 -3.33 6.94 3.67
CA PHE A 76 -4.13 8.15 3.91
C PHE A 76 -5.39 7.83 4.71
N HIS A 77 -5.72 8.67 5.69
CA HIS A 77 -6.95 8.56 6.47
C HIS A 77 -7.31 9.89 7.15
N ASP A 78 -8.55 10.02 7.59
CA ASP A 78 -9.10 11.17 8.35
C ASP A 78 -9.68 10.76 9.71
N ARG A 79 -9.35 9.55 10.17
CA ARG A 79 -9.88 8.94 11.41
C ARG A 79 -9.68 9.73 12.72
N TYR A 80 -8.77 10.70 12.78
CA TYR A 80 -8.57 11.53 13.98
C TYR A 80 -9.55 12.69 14.05
N THR A 81 -9.77 13.34 12.90
CA THR A 81 -10.70 14.45 12.73
C THR A 81 -11.27 14.32 11.33
N GLU A 82 -12.57 14.07 11.23
CA GLU A 82 -13.28 13.95 9.95
C GLU A 82 -12.96 15.15 9.04
N GLY A 83 -12.61 14.87 7.78
CA GLY A 83 -12.22 15.88 6.80
C GLY A 83 -10.78 16.42 6.94
N GLN A 84 -10.01 15.99 7.95
CA GLN A 84 -8.56 16.24 8.02
C GLN A 84 -7.78 15.00 7.63
N TYR A 85 -7.33 14.96 6.38
CA TYR A 85 -6.53 13.85 5.86
C TYR A 85 -5.09 13.93 6.34
N VAL A 86 -4.62 12.85 6.95
CA VAL A 86 -3.25 12.64 7.41
C VAL A 86 -2.75 11.28 6.93
N THR A 87 -1.43 11.06 7.07
CA THR A 87 -0.78 9.81 6.71
C THR A 87 -0.51 8.93 7.94
N VAL A 88 -0.25 7.64 7.72
CA VAL A 88 0.14 6.70 8.79
C VAL A 88 1.57 6.93 9.34
N LEU A 89 2.32 7.84 8.71
CA LEU A 89 3.63 8.35 9.12
C LEU A 89 3.50 9.77 9.68
#